data_AF-A0A199USF7-F1
#
_entry.id   AF-A0A199USF7-F1
#
_cell.length_a   1.000
_cell.length_b   1.000
_cell.length_c   1.000
_cell.angle_alpha   90.00
_cell.angle_beta   90.00
_cell.angle_gamma   90.00
#
_symmetry.space_group_name_H-M   'P 1'
#
loop_
_entity.id
_entity.type
_entity.pdbx_description
1 polymer ?
#
loop_
_entity_poly.entity_id
_entity_poly.type
_entity_poly.pdbx_seq_one_letter_code
_entity_poly.pdbx_strand_id
1 'polypeptide(L)'
;MAEEGSKKVEVEQLRRRRRRTFRGGAAGAREGRRRGEGEPAETSTEKSSGVHMTRRNSYGRCADAALARVETEKRLSLIKAWEENEKAKAENKATKKISAIASWENAKKAAIEAELKRKEEELEKKKAEYAEKMKNQAALIHKAAEEKRAMVEARRGEEILKAEEVAAKYRATGLAPKKLLGCFGV
;
A
#
# COMPACT_ATOMS: atom_id res chain seq x y z
N MET A 1 36.95 -15.30 10.43
CA MET A 1 36.94 -13.94 11.04
C MET A 1 37.30 -12.81 10.06
N ALA A 2 37.83 -13.07 8.85
CA ALA A 2 38.23 -12.01 7.91
C ALA A 2 37.07 -11.38 7.10
N GLU A 3 35.95 -12.09 6.91
CA GLU A 3 34.85 -11.64 6.05
C GLU A 3 33.95 -10.57 6.70
N GLU A 4 33.88 -10.56 8.04
CA GLU A 4 33.04 -9.63 8.80
C GLU A 4 33.66 -8.22 8.89
N GLY A 5 34.98 -8.12 8.80
CA GLY A 5 35.71 -6.85 8.71
C GLY A 5 35.40 -6.11 7.40
N SER A 6 35.29 -6.83 6.28
CA SER A 6 35.07 -6.23 4.96
C SER A 6 33.68 -5.60 4.84
N LYS A 7 32.65 -6.24 5.39
CA LYS A 7 31.26 -5.73 5.37
C LYS A 7 31.09 -4.48 6.24
N LYS A 8 31.82 -4.37 7.35
CA LYS A 8 31.81 -3.16 8.21
C LYS A 8 32.42 -1.95 7.51
N VAL A 9 33.49 -2.13 6.75
CA VAL A 9 34.14 -1.04 6.00
C VAL A 9 33.22 -0.49 4.91
N GLU A 10 32.51 -1.36 4.19
CA GLU A 10 31.61 -0.94 3.11
C GLU A 10 30.39 -0.15 3.61
N VAL A 11 29.80 -0.58 4.74
CA VAL A 11 28.68 0.14 5.38
C VAL A 11 29.11 1.52 5.90
N GLU A 12 30.34 1.64 6.41
CA GLU A 12 30.89 2.89 6.91
C GLU A 12 31.21 3.87 5.76
N GLN A 13 31.74 3.37 4.64
CA GLN A 13 31.93 4.15 3.42
C GLN A 13 30.59 4.63 2.81
N LEU A 14 29.57 3.79 2.82
CA LEU A 14 28.23 4.14 2.33
C LEU A 14 27.57 5.22 3.22
N ARG A 15 27.74 5.12 4.55
CA ARG A 15 27.28 6.13 5.51
C ARG A 15 27.98 7.48 5.32
N ARG A 16 29.28 7.48 5.05
CA ARG A 16 30.06 8.71 4.76
C ARG A 16 29.61 9.39 3.46
N ARG A 17 29.33 8.62 2.40
CA ARG A 17 28.76 9.16 1.15
C ARG A 17 27.41 9.83 1.36
N ARG A 18 26.53 9.21 2.16
CA ARG A 18 25.17 9.75 2.45
C ARG A 18 25.19 11.05 3.27
N ARG A 19 26.17 11.24 4.17
CA ARG A 19 26.31 12.49 4.94
C ARG A 19 26.79 13.67 4.08
N ARG A 20 27.60 13.43 3.04
CA ARG A 20 28.04 14.49 2.11
C ARG A 20 26.90 15.07 1.28
N THR A 21 25.92 14.25 0.91
CA THR A 21 24.78 14.70 0.08
C THR A 21 23.72 15.51 0.85
N PHE A 22 23.72 15.47 2.18
CA PHE A 22 22.70 16.16 2.99
C PHE A 22 23.08 17.60 3.37
N ARG A 23 24.37 17.97 3.30
CA ARG A 23 24.86 19.29 3.78
C ARG A 23 24.90 20.39 2.71
N GLY A 24 24.43 20.13 1.49
CA GLY A 24 24.70 20.97 0.31
C GLY A 24 23.49 21.53 -0.44
N GLY A 25 22.37 21.84 0.22
CA GLY A 25 21.20 22.36 -0.48
C GLY A 25 20.24 23.15 0.41
N ALA A 26 20.58 24.41 0.70
CA ALA A 26 19.64 25.39 1.23
C ALA A 26 20.04 26.81 0.78
N ALA A 27 19.51 27.22 -0.37
CA ALA A 27 19.36 28.61 -0.83
C ALA A 27 18.14 28.54 -1.78
N GLY A 28 16.97 29.13 -1.53
CA GLY A 28 16.73 30.48 -1.05
C GLY A 28 16.20 31.28 -2.24
N ALA A 29 14.91 31.13 -2.57
CA ALA A 29 14.25 31.92 -3.61
C ALA A 29 12.94 32.47 -3.06
N ARG A 30 12.95 33.77 -2.79
CA ARG A 30 11.82 34.58 -2.35
C ARG A 30 11.68 35.77 -3.30
N GLU A 31 10.43 36.11 -3.58
CA GLU A 31 9.92 37.42 -3.99
C GLU A 31 10.01 37.82 -5.49
N GLY A 32 8.88 38.30 -6.03
CA GLY A 32 8.82 38.94 -7.34
C GLY A 32 7.42 39.28 -7.86
N ARG A 33 6.57 39.91 -7.04
CA ARG A 33 5.28 40.52 -7.43
C ARG A 33 5.55 41.88 -8.08
N ARG A 34 5.02 42.16 -9.28
CA ARG A 34 4.81 43.55 -9.76
C ARG A 34 3.46 43.72 -10.45
N ARG A 35 2.71 44.69 -9.92
CA ARG A 35 1.50 45.34 -10.42
C ARG A 35 1.88 46.54 -11.29
N GLY A 36 0.97 46.90 -12.21
CA GLY A 36 0.73 48.25 -12.74
C GLY A 36 1.80 48.79 -13.69
N GLU A 37 1.55 49.68 -14.64
CA GLU A 37 0.40 50.51 -15.05
C GLU A 37 0.84 51.20 -16.37
N GLY A 38 -0.10 51.75 -17.14
CA GLY A 38 0.18 52.96 -17.95
C GLY A 38 0.17 52.80 -19.47
N GLU A 39 -0.99 53.03 -20.08
CA GLU A 39 -1.10 53.85 -21.30
C GLU A 39 -0.40 55.20 -21.11
N PRO A 40 0.04 55.84 -22.20
CA PRO A 40 -0.74 57.02 -22.60
C PRO A 40 -0.97 57.13 -24.11
N ALA A 41 -2.11 57.73 -24.42
CA ALA A 41 -2.43 58.35 -25.70
C ALA A 41 -1.88 59.79 -25.77
N GLU A 42 -2.02 60.37 -26.97
CA GLU A 42 -1.86 61.78 -27.38
C GLU A 42 -0.47 62.17 -27.92
N THR A 43 -0.28 63.05 -28.91
CA THR A 43 -1.09 63.71 -29.96
C THR A 43 -0.07 64.41 -30.91
N SER A 44 -0.43 64.52 -32.19
CA SER A 44 -0.15 65.57 -33.20
C SER A 44 1.18 66.37 -33.25
N THR A 45 1.81 66.44 -34.43
CA THR A 45 1.95 67.66 -35.27
C THR A 45 2.79 67.44 -36.54
N GLU A 46 2.34 68.03 -37.64
CA GLU A 46 3.00 68.11 -38.96
C GLU A 46 4.26 69.00 -38.95
N LYS A 47 5.28 68.64 -39.75
CA LYS A 47 5.91 69.60 -40.69
C LYS A 47 6.67 68.90 -41.82
N SER A 48 6.32 69.32 -43.03
CA SER A 48 6.87 68.94 -44.33
C SER A 48 8.33 69.37 -44.54
N SER A 49 9.13 68.50 -45.18
CA SER A 49 10.20 68.88 -46.08
C SER A 49 10.32 67.86 -47.21
N GLY A 50 9.94 68.26 -48.42
CA GLY A 50 9.93 67.40 -49.61
C GLY A 50 11.33 67.05 -50.11
N VAL A 51 11.56 65.76 -50.36
CA VAL A 51 12.56 65.28 -51.31
C VAL A 51 11.84 64.33 -52.26
N HIS A 52 11.91 64.64 -53.55
CA HIS A 52 11.33 63.85 -54.64
C HIS A 52 12.07 62.50 -54.75
N MET A 53 11.71 61.54 -53.89
CA MET A 53 12.31 60.22 -53.87
C MET A 53 11.66 59.36 -54.95
N THR A 54 12.43 59.00 -55.97
CA THR A 54 11.98 58.09 -57.02
C THR A 54 11.36 56.83 -56.40
N ARG A 55 10.10 56.56 -56.77
CA ARG A 55 9.25 55.46 -56.28
C ARG A 55 9.95 54.08 -56.26
N ARG A 56 11.00 53.89 -57.06
CA ARG A 56 11.82 52.67 -57.15
C ARG A 56 12.75 52.45 -55.94
N ASN A 57 13.15 53.51 -55.23
CA ASN A 57 14.11 53.45 -54.12
C ASN A 57 13.46 53.22 -52.74
N SER A 58 12.14 53.44 -52.61
CA SER A 58 11.38 53.15 -51.39
C SER A 58 10.98 51.68 -51.27
N TYR A 59 10.64 51.03 -52.40
CA TYR A 59 10.32 49.60 -52.42
C TYR A 59 11.52 48.72 -52.04
N GLY A 60 12.74 49.08 -52.48
CA GLY A 60 13.98 48.37 -52.09
C GLY A 60 14.23 48.43 -50.59
N ARG A 61 14.21 49.63 -49.98
CA ARG A 61 14.38 49.77 -48.51
C ARG A 61 13.28 49.08 -47.70
N CYS A 62 12.04 49.04 -48.21
CA CYS A 62 10.93 48.35 -47.56
C CYS A 62 11.10 46.81 -47.64
N ALA A 63 11.57 46.29 -48.77
CA ALA A 63 11.91 44.88 -48.93
C ALA A 63 13.08 44.47 -48.03
N ASP A 64 14.14 45.29 -47.95
CA ASP A 64 15.29 45.04 -47.07
C ASP A 64 14.89 45.04 -45.59
N ALA A 65 14.01 45.97 -45.17
CA ALA A 65 13.47 45.99 -43.82
C ALA A 65 12.58 44.76 -43.53
N ALA A 66 11.78 44.30 -44.49
CA ALA A 66 10.99 43.08 -44.36
C ALA A 66 11.87 41.81 -44.27
N LEU A 67 12.95 41.74 -45.06
CA LEU A 67 13.93 40.66 -45.01
C LEU A 67 14.64 40.61 -43.65
N ALA A 68 15.10 41.77 -43.15
CA ALA A 68 15.72 41.86 -41.82
C ALA A 68 14.77 41.37 -40.71
N ARG A 69 13.47 41.71 -40.79
CA ARG A 69 12.46 41.21 -39.85
C ARG A 69 12.32 39.69 -39.92
N VAL A 70 12.20 39.12 -41.12
CA VAL A 70 12.11 37.65 -41.31
C VAL A 70 13.36 36.94 -40.79
N GLU A 71 14.55 37.51 -41.00
CA GLU A 71 15.81 36.96 -40.47
C GLU A 71 15.85 37.00 -38.94
N THR A 72 15.39 38.10 -38.33
CA THR A 72 15.28 38.18 -36.86
C THR A 72 14.26 37.19 -36.30
N GLU A 73 13.11 37.03 -36.94
CA GLU A 73 12.08 36.07 -36.55
C GLU A 73 12.59 34.62 -36.67
N LYS A 74 13.33 34.30 -37.72
CA LYS A 74 14.01 33.01 -37.89
C LYS A 74 15.02 32.75 -36.77
N ARG A 75 15.85 33.75 -36.44
CA ARG A 75 16.83 33.64 -35.34
C ARG A 75 16.14 33.43 -33.99
N LEU A 76 15.10 34.20 -33.69
CA LEU A 76 14.34 34.08 -32.45
C LEU A 76 13.67 32.70 -32.34
N SER A 77 13.11 32.20 -33.44
CA SER A 77 12.51 30.87 -33.50
C SER A 77 13.52 29.76 -33.21
N LEU A 78 14.74 29.87 -33.77
CA LEU A 78 15.81 28.91 -33.50
C LEU A 78 16.28 28.95 -32.04
N ILE A 79 16.44 30.15 -31.46
CA ILE A 79 16.81 30.33 -30.05
C ILE A 79 15.74 29.71 -29.15
N LYS A 80 14.46 29.98 -29.43
CA LYS A 80 13.34 29.44 -28.67
C LYS A 80 13.30 27.91 -28.75
N ALA A 81 13.44 27.34 -29.93
CA ALA A 81 13.47 25.88 -30.10
C ALA A 81 14.64 25.23 -29.36
N TRP A 82 15.81 25.88 -29.35
CA TRP A 82 16.97 25.42 -28.57
C TRP A 82 16.73 25.52 -27.06
N GLU A 83 16.17 26.63 -26.58
CA GLU A 83 15.81 26.81 -25.18
C GLU A 83 14.81 25.75 -24.70
N GLU A 84 13.77 25.50 -25.49
CA GLU A 84 12.77 24.47 -25.21
C GLU A 84 13.40 23.07 -25.21
N ASN A 85 14.36 22.78 -26.10
CA ASN A 85 15.10 21.53 -26.10
C ASN A 85 15.95 21.34 -24.83
N GLU A 86 16.65 22.39 -24.38
CA GLU A 86 17.43 22.35 -23.14
C GLU A 86 16.55 22.18 -21.90
N LYS A 87 15.41 22.87 -21.85
CA LYS A 87 14.39 22.68 -20.80
C LYS A 87 13.87 21.24 -20.78
N ALA A 88 13.48 20.69 -21.93
CA ALA A 88 13.00 19.32 -22.03
C ALA A 88 14.05 18.29 -21.60
N LYS A 89 15.34 18.51 -21.87
CA LYS A 89 16.43 17.64 -21.36
C LYS A 89 16.50 17.67 -19.84
N ALA A 90 16.42 18.85 -19.23
CA ALA A 90 16.45 19.00 -17.78
C ALA A 90 15.23 18.33 -17.12
N GLU A 91 14.04 18.57 -17.67
CA GLU A 91 12.78 17.97 -17.21
C GLU A 91 12.81 16.45 -17.31
N ASN A 92 13.21 15.89 -18.45
CA ASN A 92 13.31 14.44 -18.62
C ASN A 92 14.27 13.79 -17.61
N LYS A 93 15.37 14.47 -17.27
CA LYS A 93 16.30 13.99 -16.24
C LYS A 93 15.68 14.04 -14.85
N ALA A 94 14.90 15.08 -14.54
CA ALA A 94 14.17 15.21 -13.28
C ALA A 94 13.08 14.13 -13.17
N THR A 95 12.23 13.99 -14.20
CA THR A 95 11.16 12.99 -14.25
C THR A 95 11.67 11.59 -14.04
N LYS A 96 12.77 11.19 -14.73
CA LYS A 96 13.40 9.87 -14.51
C LYS A 96 13.79 9.63 -13.06
N LYS A 97 14.36 10.65 -12.39
CA LYS A 97 14.73 10.55 -10.96
C LYS A 97 13.51 10.46 -10.07
N ILE A 98 12.48 11.26 -10.32
CA ILE A 98 11.23 11.24 -9.55
C ILE A 98 10.56 9.87 -9.68
N SER A 99 10.45 9.33 -10.90
CA SER A 99 9.91 7.99 -11.12
C SER A 99 10.72 6.90 -10.43
N ALA A 100 12.05 7.01 -10.42
CA ALA A 100 12.91 6.06 -9.70
C ALA A 100 12.75 6.15 -8.17
N ILE A 101 12.52 7.35 -7.62
CA ILE A 101 12.21 7.52 -6.20
C ILE A 101 10.85 6.91 -5.88
N ALA A 102 9.82 7.23 -6.67
CA ALA A 102 8.48 6.71 -6.47
C ALA A 102 8.42 5.18 -6.53
N SER A 103 9.12 4.55 -7.47
CA SER A 103 9.18 3.09 -7.55
C SER A 103 9.90 2.47 -6.35
N TRP A 104 10.98 3.09 -5.88
CA TRP A 104 11.69 2.65 -4.67
C TRP A 104 10.83 2.77 -3.42
N GLU A 105 10.11 3.88 -3.26
CA GLU A 105 9.16 4.07 -2.16
C GLU A 105 8.04 3.03 -2.20
N ASN A 106 7.47 2.77 -3.38
CA ASN A 106 6.44 1.76 -3.57
C ASN A 106 6.96 0.36 -3.21
N ALA A 107 8.19 0.01 -3.61
CA ALA A 107 8.81 -1.25 -3.24
C ALA A 107 8.98 -1.41 -1.72
N LYS A 108 9.34 -0.31 -1.02
CA LYS A 108 9.44 -0.32 0.45
C LYS A 108 8.09 -0.44 1.14
N LYS A 109 7.06 0.26 0.65
CA LYS A 109 5.70 0.14 1.15
C LYS A 109 5.16 -1.28 0.96
N ALA A 110 5.30 -1.84 -0.24
CA ALA A 110 4.88 -3.20 -0.54
C ALA A 110 5.59 -4.25 0.33
N ALA A 111 6.87 -4.05 0.64
CA ALA A 111 7.60 -4.95 1.55
C ALA A 111 7.01 -4.93 2.97
N ILE A 112 6.70 -3.74 3.50
CA ILE A 112 6.09 -3.58 4.83
C ILE A 112 4.66 -4.16 4.85
N GLU A 113 3.86 -3.89 3.82
CA GLU A 113 2.51 -4.44 3.68
C GLU A 113 2.51 -5.98 3.60
N ALA A 114 3.48 -6.55 2.91
CA ALA A 114 3.65 -8.00 2.85
C ALA A 114 4.01 -8.61 4.22
N GLU A 115 4.86 -7.93 5.02
CA GLU A 115 5.16 -8.35 6.39
C GLU A 115 3.92 -8.27 7.30
N LEU A 116 3.14 -7.20 7.19
CA LEU A 116 1.89 -7.04 7.93
C LEU A 116 0.91 -8.18 7.60
N LYS A 117 0.69 -8.45 6.32
CA LYS A 117 -0.22 -9.51 5.87
C LYS A 117 0.22 -10.89 6.37
N ARG A 118 1.52 -11.19 6.35
CA ARG A 118 2.05 -12.44 6.92
C ARG A 118 1.74 -12.57 8.41
N LYS A 119 1.87 -11.48 9.17
CA LYS A 119 1.55 -11.47 10.60
C LYS A 119 0.05 -11.65 10.86
N GLU A 120 -0.80 -11.06 10.06
CA GLU A 120 -2.25 -11.24 10.12
C GLU A 120 -2.64 -12.71 9.85
N GLU A 121 -2.07 -13.33 8.82
CA GLU A 121 -2.29 -14.75 8.51
C GLU A 121 -1.80 -15.69 9.63
N GLU A 122 -0.63 -15.40 10.23
CA GLU A 122 -0.13 -16.14 11.39
C GLU A 122 -1.08 -16.05 12.59
N LEU A 123 -1.64 -14.86 12.85
CA LEU A 123 -2.59 -14.65 13.93
C LEU A 123 -3.91 -15.39 13.67
N GLU A 124 -4.41 -15.37 12.44
CA GLU A 124 -5.66 -16.04 12.10
C GLU A 124 -5.52 -17.57 12.21
N LYS A 125 -4.39 -18.14 11.77
CA LYS A 125 -4.08 -19.56 11.98
C LYS A 125 -4.08 -19.93 13.47
N LYS A 126 -3.41 -19.14 14.31
CA LYS A 126 -3.38 -19.39 15.77
C LYS A 126 -4.76 -19.31 16.41
N LYS A 127 -5.60 -18.37 15.97
CA LYS A 127 -7.00 -18.28 16.43
C LYS A 127 -7.79 -19.52 16.05
N ALA A 128 -7.66 -19.99 14.80
CA ALA A 128 -8.35 -21.18 14.33
C ALA A 128 -7.91 -22.44 15.10
N GLU A 129 -6.60 -22.64 15.26
CA GLU A 129 -6.05 -23.74 16.05
C GLU A 129 -6.54 -23.74 17.50
N TYR A 130 -6.58 -22.55 18.13
CA TYR A 130 -7.09 -22.43 19.50
C TYR A 130 -8.59 -22.74 19.58
N ALA A 131 -9.37 -22.23 18.65
CA ALA A 131 -10.81 -22.51 18.57
C ALA A 131 -11.07 -24.02 18.37
N GLU A 132 -10.28 -24.70 17.54
CA GLU A 132 -10.37 -26.15 17.36
C GLU A 132 -10.04 -26.90 18.65
N LYS A 133 -8.95 -26.53 19.34
CA LYS A 133 -8.59 -27.12 20.65
C LYS A 133 -9.73 -27.03 21.66
N MET A 134 -10.38 -25.86 21.75
CA MET A 134 -11.50 -25.67 22.66
C MET A 134 -12.71 -26.53 22.27
N LYS A 135 -13.00 -26.65 20.97
CA LYS A 135 -14.06 -27.55 20.47
C LYS A 135 -13.75 -29.02 20.77
N ASN A 136 -12.51 -29.44 20.58
CA ASN A 136 -12.06 -30.80 20.88
C ASN A 136 -12.19 -31.12 22.37
N GLN A 137 -11.83 -30.18 23.25
CA GLN A 137 -12.04 -30.34 24.70
C GLN A 137 -13.53 -30.47 25.06
N ALA A 138 -14.39 -29.64 24.47
CA ALA A 138 -15.83 -29.75 24.66
C ALA A 138 -16.37 -31.11 24.18
N ALA A 139 -15.89 -31.60 23.03
CA ALA A 139 -16.25 -32.91 22.51
C ALA A 139 -15.80 -34.06 23.41
N LEU A 140 -14.60 -33.98 24.00
CA LEU A 140 -14.12 -34.96 24.97
C LEU A 140 -15.00 -35.01 26.23
N ILE A 141 -15.40 -33.84 26.74
CA ILE A 141 -16.31 -33.76 27.89
C ILE A 141 -17.66 -34.39 27.54
N HIS A 142 -18.20 -34.09 26.36
CA HIS A 142 -19.46 -34.65 25.88
C HIS A 142 -19.38 -36.18 25.79
N LYS A 143 -18.33 -36.70 25.14
CA LYS A 143 -18.09 -38.13 25.01
C LYS A 143 -17.99 -38.83 26.36
N ALA A 144 -17.22 -38.26 27.30
CA ALA A 144 -17.09 -38.82 28.66
C ALA A 144 -18.44 -38.83 29.41
N ALA A 145 -19.28 -37.82 29.20
CA ALA A 145 -20.62 -37.80 29.77
C ALA A 145 -21.54 -38.86 29.15
N GLU A 146 -21.47 -39.06 27.83
CA GLU A 146 -22.21 -40.10 27.13
C GLU A 146 -21.77 -41.51 27.54
N GLU A 147 -20.48 -41.76 27.70
CA GLU A 147 -19.94 -43.02 28.21
C GLU A 147 -20.49 -43.35 29.61
N LYS A 148 -20.55 -42.36 30.50
CA LYS A 148 -21.18 -42.52 31.82
C LYS A 148 -22.67 -42.82 31.73
N ARG A 149 -23.41 -42.13 30.86
CA ARG A 149 -24.83 -42.40 30.62
C ARG A 149 -25.07 -43.81 30.09
N ALA A 150 -24.28 -44.24 29.12
CA ALA A 150 -24.35 -45.59 28.55
C ALA A 150 -24.05 -46.67 29.61
N MET A 151 -23.08 -46.43 30.49
CA MET A 151 -22.77 -47.35 31.59
C MET A 151 -23.92 -47.50 32.59
N VAL A 152 -24.59 -46.39 32.93
CA VAL A 152 -25.78 -46.43 33.81
C VAL A 152 -26.91 -47.20 33.13
N GLU A 153 -27.18 -46.95 31.86
CA GLU A 153 -28.24 -47.65 31.13
C GLU A 153 -27.95 -49.14 30.97
N ALA A 154 -26.68 -49.52 30.74
CA ALA A 154 -26.26 -50.92 30.70
C ALA A 154 -26.50 -51.63 32.04
N ARG A 155 -26.14 -50.99 33.17
CA ARG A 155 -26.40 -51.54 34.53
C ARG A 155 -27.89 -51.68 34.79
N ARG A 156 -28.68 -50.68 34.41
CA ARG A 156 -30.14 -50.74 34.51
C ARG A 156 -30.71 -51.91 33.73
N GLY A 157 -30.26 -52.11 32.49
CA GLY A 157 -30.65 -53.25 31.66
C GLY A 157 -30.29 -54.59 32.31
N GLU A 158 -29.08 -54.70 32.87
CA GLU A 158 -28.64 -55.90 33.60
C GLU A 158 -29.52 -56.21 34.83
N GLU A 159 -29.87 -55.19 35.63
CA GLU A 159 -30.75 -55.37 36.79
C GLU A 159 -32.16 -55.80 36.40
N ILE A 160 -32.70 -55.23 35.31
CA ILE A 160 -34.00 -55.64 34.76
C ILE A 160 -33.95 -57.10 34.29
N LEU A 161 -32.94 -57.48 33.51
CA LEU A 161 -32.78 -58.86 33.04
C LEU A 161 -32.66 -59.85 34.20
N LYS A 162 -31.88 -59.53 35.25
CA LYS A 162 -31.79 -60.36 36.46
C LYS A 162 -33.15 -60.52 37.15
N ALA A 163 -33.92 -59.43 37.26
CA ALA A 163 -35.26 -59.48 37.84
C ALA A 163 -36.21 -60.35 37.01
N GLU A 164 -36.15 -60.25 35.67
CA GLU A 164 -36.92 -61.08 34.75
C GLU A 164 -36.53 -62.56 34.83
N GLU A 165 -35.24 -62.88 34.89
CA GLU A 165 -34.76 -64.25 35.09
C GLU A 165 -35.26 -64.85 36.41
N VAL A 166 -35.19 -64.08 37.50
CA VAL A 166 -35.68 -64.50 38.81
C VAL A 166 -37.20 -64.70 38.77
N ALA A 167 -37.95 -63.79 38.15
CA ALA A 167 -39.39 -63.92 37.97
C ALA A 167 -39.74 -65.17 37.14
N ALA A 168 -39.00 -65.44 36.06
CA ALA A 168 -39.18 -66.65 35.25
C ALA A 168 -38.91 -67.93 36.05
N LYS A 169 -37.88 -67.95 36.89
CA LYS A 169 -37.60 -69.08 37.81
C LYS A 169 -38.76 -69.34 38.77
N TYR A 170 -39.33 -68.30 39.37
CA TYR A 170 -40.50 -68.44 40.25
C TYR A 170 -41.74 -68.93 39.48
N ARG A 171 -41.99 -68.43 38.26
CA ARG A 171 -43.08 -68.90 37.40
C ARG A 171 -42.92 -70.40 37.05
N ALA A 172 -41.71 -70.86 36.79
CA ALA A 172 -41.44 -72.25 36.44
C ALA A 172 -41.52 -73.21 37.65
N THR A 173 -41.11 -72.75 38.84
CA THR A 173 -41.12 -73.57 40.07
C THR A 173 -42.43 -73.51 40.87
N GLY A 174 -43.32 -72.56 40.55
CA GLY A 174 -44.61 -72.39 41.23
C GLY A 174 -44.51 -71.82 42.66
N LEU A 175 -43.34 -71.35 43.07
CA LEU A 175 -43.10 -70.76 44.39
C LEU A 175 -43.23 -69.23 44.34
N ALA A 176 -43.87 -68.64 45.36
CA ALA A 176 -44.00 -67.19 45.46
C ALA A 176 -42.66 -66.53 45.88
N PRO A 177 -42.32 -65.34 45.35
CA PRO A 177 -41.12 -64.61 45.76
C PRO A 177 -41.13 -64.31 47.27
N LYS A 178 -40.07 -64.73 47.97
CA LYS A 178 -39.98 -64.63 49.44
C LYS A 178 -39.68 -63.22 49.97
N LYS A 179 -39.21 -62.30 49.11
CA LYS A 179 -38.99 -60.88 49.44
C LYS A 179 -40.06 -60.04 48.74
N LEU A 180 -41.23 -59.91 49.35
CA LEU A 180 -42.41 -59.39 48.64
C LEU A 180 -42.48 -57.85 48.58
N LEU A 181 -41.98 -57.08 49.54
CA LEU A 181 -42.04 -55.61 49.47
C LEU A 181 -40.88 -55.01 50.28
N GLY A 182 -39.96 -54.29 49.65
CA GLY A 182 -38.98 -53.44 50.31
C GLY A 182 -39.05 -52.04 49.70
N CYS A 183 -39.90 -51.19 50.29
CA CYS A 183 -40.06 -49.75 50.11
C CYS A 183 -39.63 -49.11 48.77
N PHE A 184 -40.62 -48.73 47.97
CA PHE A 184 -40.55 -47.66 46.97
C PHE A 184 -40.49 -46.29 47.66
N GLY A 185 -39.39 -45.99 48.35
CA GLY A 185 -39.12 -44.68 48.95
C GLY A 185 -38.35 -43.80 47.96
N VAL A 186 -38.98 -42.67 47.62
CA VAL A 186 -38.53 -41.54 46.77
C VAL A 186 -37.04 -41.23 46.84
#